data_AF-A0A847EEI7-F1
#
_entry.id   AF-A0A847EEI7-F1
#
_cell.length_a   1.000
_cell.length_b   1.000
_cell.length_c   1.000
_cell.angle_alpha   90.00
_cell.angle_beta   90.00
_cell.angle_gamma   90.00
#
_symmetry.space_group_name_H-M   'P 1'
#
loop_
_entity.id
_entity.type
_entity.pdbx_description
1 polymer ?
#
loop_
_entity_poly.entity_id
_entity_poly.type
_entity_poly.pdbx_seq_one_letter_code
_entity_poly.pdbx_strand_id
1 'polypeptide(L)'
;SGAFIIVTVDPEGNQSVLHHDIFRDNRAVALPGFTYSRETDMLMVSTIEDIRLYPVDGGAWTTFAVSNGAVDIFTLTEDKDGAIFGMHSGRVFRFLKNEG
;
A
#
# COMPACT_ATOMS: atom_id res chain seq x y z
N SER A 1 -16.85 4.68 -9.55
CA SER A 1 -15.72 4.45 -8.63
C SER A 1 -16.20 4.77 -7.23
N GLY A 2 -16.06 3.85 -6.28
CA GLY A 2 -16.25 4.15 -4.86
C GLY A 2 -14.91 4.56 -4.28
N ALA A 3 -14.87 5.68 -3.54
CA ALA A 3 -13.72 5.99 -2.69
C ALA A 3 -13.75 5.03 -1.49
N PHE A 4 -12.59 4.46 -1.14
CA PHE A 4 -12.45 3.63 0.05
C PHE A 4 -11.89 4.47 1.19
N ILE A 5 -12.29 4.14 2.41
CA ILE A 5 -11.70 4.72 3.63
C ILE A 5 -10.81 3.68 4.31
N ILE A 6 -9.73 4.13 4.93
CA ILE A 6 -8.98 3.31 5.89
C ILE A 6 -9.39 3.74 7.29
N VAL A 7 -9.70 2.75 8.12
CA VAL A 7 -10.00 2.94 9.54
C VAL A 7 -9.05 2.10 10.38
N THR A 8 -8.68 2.60 11.55
CA THR A 8 -8.18 1.75 12.64
C THR A 8 -9.36 1.28 13.47
N VAL A 9 -9.27 0.05 13.98
CA VAL A 9 -10.25 -0.51 14.92
C VAL A 9 -9.49 -0.88 16.19
N ASP A 10 -9.90 -0.32 17.33
CA ASP A 10 -9.32 -0.68 18.63
C ASP A 10 -9.88 -2.02 19.15
N PRO A 11 -9.31 -2.61 20.22
CA PRO A 11 -9.79 -3.88 20.78
C PRO A 11 -11.26 -3.86 21.23
N GLU A 12 -11.77 -2.68 21.58
CA GLU A 12 -13.16 -2.45 21.97
C GLU A 12 -14.11 -2.31 20.76
N GLY A 13 -13.55 -2.22 19.54
CA GLY A 13 -14.29 -2.12 18.29
C GLY A 13 -14.57 -0.69 17.82
N ASN A 14 -14.04 0.34 18.50
CA ASN A 14 -14.18 1.72 18.07
C ASN A 14 -13.35 1.95 16.80
N GLN A 15 -13.95 2.70 15.86
CA GLN A 15 -13.31 3.00 14.59
C GLN A 15 -12.82 4.46 14.56
N SER A 16 -11.60 4.66 14.07
CA SER A 16 -11.08 5.99 13.73
C SER A 16 -10.67 6.01 12.28
N VAL A 17 -11.11 7.03 11.52
CA VAL A 17 -10.75 7.16 10.11
C VAL A 17 -9.35 7.72 9.99
N LEU A 18 -8.50 7.01 9.26
CA LEU A 18 -7.17 7.48 8.87
C LEU A 18 -7.22 8.26 7.56
N HIS A 19 -7.94 7.72 6.57
CA HIS A 19 -7.98 8.26 5.21
C HIS A 19 -9.37 8.15 4.62
N HIS A 20 -9.82 9.20 3.94
CA HIS A 20 -11.19 9.32 3.42
C HIS A 20 -11.34 9.07 1.90
N ASP A 21 -10.24 9.14 1.14
CA ASP A 21 -10.28 9.24 -0.33
C ASP A 21 -9.32 8.27 -1.03
N ILE A 22 -9.19 7.04 -0.52
CA ILE A 22 -8.28 6.07 -1.15
C ILE A 22 -8.87 5.58 -2.47
N PHE A 23 -8.00 5.52 -3.48
CA PHE A 23 -8.29 5.14 -4.85
C PHE A 23 -9.29 6.02 -5.60
N ARG A 24 -9.55 7.24 -5.12
CA ARG A 24 -10.49 8.19 -5.75
C ARG A 24 -10.15 8.49 -7.22
N ASP A 25 -8.87 8.47 -7.54
CA ASP A 25 -8.27 8.77 -8.84
C ASP A 25 -8.02 7.53 -9.71
N ASN A 26 -8.20 6.32 -9.17
CA ASN A 26 -7.70 5.11 -9.82
C ASN A 26 -8.82 4.29 -10.48
N ARG A 27 -8.64 3.96 -11.77
CA ARG A 27 -9.68 3.31 -12.61
C ARG A 27 -9.70 1.79 -12.49
N ALA A 28 -8.66 1.18 -11.92
CA ALA A 28 -8.53 -0.27 -11.80
C ALA A 28 -7.99 -0.69 -10.43
N VAL A 29 -8.85 -0.61 -9.40
CA VAL A 29 -8.62 -1.25 -8.10
C VAL A 29 -9.09 -2.69 -8.22
N ALA A 30 -8.40 -3.50 -9.03
CA ALA A 30 -8.82 -4.89 -9.21
C ALA A 30 -8.48 -5.71 -7.95
N LEU A 31 -7.29 -5.52 -7.36
CA LEU A 31 -6.79 -6.29 -6.22
C LEU A 31 -5.70 -5.50 -5.46
N PRO A 32 -6.05 -4.52 -4.60
CA PRO A 32 -5.04 -3.79 -3.85
C PRO A 32 -4.41 -4.72 -2.80
N GLY A 33 -3.10 -4.91 -2.90
CA GLY A 33 -2.31 -5.45 -1.81
C GLY A 33 -2.14 -4.37 -0.75
N PHE A 34 -2.40 -4.71 0.50
CA PHE A 34 -2.18 -3.83 1.64
C PHE A 34 -1.21 -4.48 2.61
N THR A 35 -0.24 -3.71 3.09
CA THR A 35 0.64 -4.12 4.19
C THR A 35 1.00 -2.91 5.03
N TYR A 36 1.39 -3.14 6.28
CA TYR A 36 1.91 -2.10 7.14
C TYR A 36 3.43 -2.22 7.14
N SER A 37 4.13 -1.15 6.75
CA SER A 37 5.58 -1.07 6.87
C SER A 37 5.95 -0.52 8.24
N ARG A 38 6.68 -1.33 9.00
CA ARG A 38 7.20 -0.97 10.32
C ARG A 38 8.37 0.00 10.23
N GLU A 39 9.14 -0.05 9.14
CA GLU A 39 10.27 0.87 8.94
C GLU A 39 9.79 2.31 8.77
N THR A 40 8.73 2.52 7.97
CA THR A 40 8.21 3.86 7.70
C THR A 40 7.06 4.28 8.61
N ASP A 41 6.46 3.35 9.37
CA ASP A 41 5.20 3.56 10.11
C ASP A 41 4.06 4.03 9.19
N MET A 42 3.89 3.33 8.06
CA MET A 42 2.90 3.69 7.03
C MET A 42 2.21 2.46 6.46
N LEU A 43 0.98 2.65 6.00
CA LEU A 43 0.25 1.66 5.23
C LEU A 43 0.68 1.72 3.77
N MET A 44 1.25 0.63 3.28
CA MET A 44 1.56 0.44 1.87
C MET A 44 0.35 -0.12 1.15
N VAL A 45 -0.04 0.54 0.06
CA VAL A 45 -1.19 0.16 -0.75
C VAL A 45 -0.74 0.07 -2.20
N SER A 46 -0.81 -1.12 -2.80
CA SER A 46 -0.56 -1.29 -4.24
C SER A 46 -1.79 -0.93 -5.08
N THR A 47 -1.52 -0.25 -6.18
CA THR A 47 -2.45 -0.03 -7.29
C THR A 47 -1.85 -0.66 -8.56
N ILE A 48 -2.59 -0.61 -9.67
CA ILE A 48 -2.04 -1.00 -10.97
C ILE A 48 -0.90 -0.07 -11.43
N GLU A 49 -0.91 1.20 -11.01
CA GLU A 49 0.03 2.23 -11.48
C GLU A 49 1.22 2.44 -10.53
N ASP A 50 1.02 2.25 -9.23
CA ASP A 50 1.95 2.64 -8.19
C ASP A 50 1.79 1.84 -6.88
N ILE A 51 2.75 1.98 -5.99
CA ILE A 51 2.63 1.64 -4.57
C ILE A 51 2.64 2.95 -3.80
N ARG A 52 1.59 3.19 -2.99
CA ARG A 52 1.41 4.40 -2.19
C ARG A 52 1.68 4.11 -0.72
N LEU A 53 2.29 5.06 -0.03
CA LEU A 53 2.45 5.06 1.43
C LEU A 53 1.45 6.04 2.04
N TYR A 54 0.54 5.51 2.86
CA TYR A 54 -0.45 6.26 3.61
C TYR A 54 0.01 6.37 5.07
N PRO A 55 0.29 7.59 5.57
CA PRO A 55 0.61 7.82 6.96
C PRO A 55 -0.53 7.38 7.88
N VAL A 56 -0.19 6.76 9.03
CA VAL A 56 -1.19 6.34 10.02
C VAL A 56 -1.72 7.50 10.87
N ASP A 57 -1.14 8.68 10.77
CA ASP A 57 -1.61 9.91 11.41
C ASP A 57 -2.63 10.69 10.54
N GLY A 58 -2.97 10.16 9.36
CA GLY A 58 -3.88 10.80 8.40
C GLY A 58 -3.23 11.89 7.55
N GLY A 59 -1.90 12.05 7.58
CA GLY A 59 -1.15 12.96 6.72
C GLY A 59 -1.24 12.61 5.23
N ALA A 60 -0.72 13.47 4.35
CA ALA A 60 -0.77 13.22 2.91
C ALA A 60 0.05 11.97 2.52
N TRP A 61 -0.49 11.16 1.60
CA TRP A 61 0.21 9.99 1.09
C TRP A 61 1.35 10.37 0.13
N THR A 62 2.30 9.46 -0.04
CA THR A 62 3.42 9.60 -0.99
C THR A 62 3.59 8.35 -1.86
N THR A 63 4.33 8.47 -2.97
CA THR A 63 4.63 7.33 -3.86
C THR A 63 5.89 6.62 -3.39
N PHE A 64 5.79 5.31 -3.13
CA PHE A 64 6.93 4.44 -2.83
C PHE A 64 7.62 3.97 -4.11
N ALA A 65 6.82 3.46 -5.06
CA ALA A 65 7.31 2.96 -6.34
C ALA A 65 6.25 3.13 -7.42
N VAL A 66 6.69 3.22 -8.68
CA VAL A 66 5.81 3.33 -9.85
C VAL A 66 5.92 2.03 -10.65
N SER A 67 4.79 1.40 -10.93
CA SER A 67 4.69 0.19 -11.76
C SER A 67 4.16 0.48 -13.16
N ASN A 68 3.49 1.62 -13.41
CA ASN A 68 2.94 2.02 -14.72
C ASN A 68 2.10 0.92 -15.41
N GLY A 69 1.36 0.11 -14.64
CA GLY A 69 0.57 -1.00 -15.18
C GLY A 69 1.39 -2.22 -15.61
N ALA A 70 2.70 -2.24 -15.37
CA ALA A 70 3.57 -3.34 -15.76
C ALA A 70 3.50 -4.54 -14.80
N VAL A 71 3.06 -4.33 -13.56
CA VAL A 71 3.01 -5.36 -12.52
C VAL A 71 1.76 -5.17 -11.65
N ASP A 72 0.80 -6.09 -11.77
CA ASP A 72 -0.28 -6.23 -10.79
C ASP A 72 0.26 -6.93 -9.56
N ILE A 73 0.53 -6.17 -8.49
CA ILE A 73 1.06 -6.70 -7.24
C ILE A 73 -0.12 -7.15 -6.37
N PHE A 74 -0.40 -8.45 -6.41
CA PHE A 74 -1.53 -9.06 -5.71
C PHE A 74 -1.37 -9.10 -4.18
N THR A 75 -0.14 -9.00 -3.71
CA THR A 75 0.20 -9.01 -2.29
C THR A 75 1.49 -8.26 -2.07
N LEU A 76 1.54 -7.51 -0.97
CA LEU A 76 2.73 -6.87 -0.45
C LEU A 76 3.01 -7.46 0.94
N THR A 77 4.27 -7.71 1.25
CA THR A 77 4.69 -8.10 2.60
C THR A 77 6.06 -7.49 2.92
N GLU A 78 6.23 -7.10 4.17
CA GLU A 78 7.50 -6.64 4.72
C GLU A 78 8.10 -7.75 5.59
N ASP A 79 9.35 -8.13 5.34
CA ASP A 79 10.05 -9.09 6.20
C ASP A 79 10.61 -8.43 7.48
N LYS A 80 11.15 -9.24 8.39
CA LYS A 80 11.70 -8.74 9.67
C LYS A 80 12.83 -7.71 9.54
N ASP A 81 13.48 -7.61 8.38
CA ASP A 81 14.62 -6.73 8.11
C ASP A 81 14.19 -5.50 7.30
N GLY A 82 12.88 -5.28 7.08
CA GLY A 82 12.31 -4.14 6.36
C GLY A 82 12.25 -4.35 4.84
N ALA A 83 12.65 -5.50 4.32
CA ALA A 83 12.59 -5.73 2.89
C ALA A 83 11.14 -5.95 2.43
N ILE A 84 10.74 -5.23 1.38
CA ILE A 84 9.41 -5.33 0.78
C ILE A 84 9.43 -6.36 -0.34
N PHE A 85 8.43 -7.23 -0.34
CA PHE A 85 8.20 -8.24 -1.36
C PHE A 85 6.83 -8.11 -1.97
N GLY A 86 6.75 -8.35 -3.28
CA GLY A 86 5.49 -8.43 -4.03
C GLY A 86 5.40 -9.73 -4.81
N MET A 87 4.18 -10.17 -5.15
CA MET A 87 3.98 -11.31 -6.05
C MET A 87 3.15 -10.92 -7.27
N HIS A 88 3.59 -11.38 -8.44
CA HIS A 88 2.86 -11.24 -9.70
C HIS A 88 3.11 -12.45 -10.61
N SER A 89 2.04 -13.02 -11.18
CA SER A 89 2.10 -14.14 -12.15
C SER A 89 2.99 -15.31 -11.71
N GLY A 90 2.89 -15.70 -10.44
CA GLY A 90 3.66 -16.81 -9.85
C GLY A 90 5.13 -16.50 -9.55
N ARG A 91 5.57 -15.24 -9.71
CA ARG A 91 6.91 -14.79 -9.36
C ARG A 91 6.88 -13.91 -8.11
N VAL A 92 7.96 -13.98 -7.34
CA VAL A 92 8.22 -13.12 -6.17
C VAL A 92 9.25 -12.06 -6.58
N PHE A 93 8.96 -10.81 -6.25
CA PHE A 93 9.80 -9.65 -6.50
C PHE A 93 10.22 -9.04 -5.17
N ARG A 94 11.50 -8.68 -5.04
CA ARG A 94 12.02 -7.92 -3.91
C ARG A 94 12.25 -6.48 -4.36
N PHE A 95 11.69 -5.52 -3.62
CA PHE A 95 11.95 -4.11 -3.86
C PHE A 95 13.26 -3.73 -3.16
N LEU A 96 14.16 -3.11 -3.91
CA LEU A 96 15.43 -2.60 -3.41
C LEU A 96 15.45 -1.10 -3.63
N LYS A 97 15.85 -0.35 -2.60
CA LYS A 97 16.13 1.06 -2.76
C LYS A 97 17.39 1.20 -3.61
N ASN A 98 17.31 1.97 -4.69
CA ASN A 98 18.50 2.32 -5.46
C ASN A 98 19.25 3.43 -4.71
N GLU A 99 20.36 3.07 -4.08
CA GLU A 99 21.33 4.03 -3.55
C GLU A 99 22.21 4.44 -4.73
N GLY A 100 21.77 5.44 -5.48
CA GLY A 100 22.50 5.97 -6.64
C GLY A 100 23.92 6.41 -6.30
#